data_AF-A0A1H3X6R8-F1
#
_entry.id   AF-A0A1H3X6R8-F1
#
_cell.length_a   1.000
_cell.length_b   1.000
_cell.length_c   1.000
_cell.angle_alpha   90.00
_cell.angle_beta   90.00
_cell.angle_gamma   90.00
#
_symmetry.space_group_name_H-M   'P 1'
#
loop_
_entity.id
_entity.type
_entity.pdbx_description
1 polymer ?
#
loop_
_entity_poly.entity_id
_entity_poly.type
_entity_poly.pdbx_seq_one_letter_code
_entity_poly.pdbx_strand_id
1 'polypeptide(L)'
;MKTTIFALTVLISVLVPITPVILKLLGLGGMYGKFWGQFPPSLYIASVQIFHFGISLLLALLIINRLNLRTRIPSPIAGKQLIWIGGLLLITPGFLRIFTSMIEGGGASFALMSVAAPIVRIAKPLFFIGVFFLLLAIKPSKKYSFPE
;
A
#
# COMPACT_ATOMS: atom_id res chain seq x y z
N MET A 1 14.25 8.93 -4.88
CA MET A 1 14.06 8.15 -3.63
C MET A 1 12.61 8.06 -3.17
N LYS A 2 11.93 9.19 -2.90
CA LYS A 2 10.55 9.21 -2.37
C LYS A 2 9.57 8.34 -3.18
N THR A 3 9.59 8.44 -4.51
CA THR A 3 8.74 7.62 -5.40
C THR A 3 9.00 6.12 -5.24
N THR A 4 10.25 5.69 -5.08
CA THR A 4 10.58 4.26 -4.93
C THR A 4 10.11 3.71 -3.58
N ILE A 5 10.28 4.49 -2.51
CA ILE A 5 9.74 4.14 -1.19
C ILE A 5 8.22 3.98 -1.29
N PHE A 6 7.54 4.96 -1.89
CA PHE A 6 6.10 4.91 -2.12
C PHE A 6 5.68 3.68 -2.95
N ALA A 7 6.34 3.45 -4.08
CA ALA A 7 6.08 2.32 -4.96
C ALA A 7 6.21 0.97 -4.22
N LEU A 8 7.31 0.75 -3.50
CA LEU A 8 7.51 -0.50 -2.77
C LEU A 8 6.52 -0.64 -1.62
N THR A 9 6.21 0.45 -0.90
CA THR A 9 5.24 0.45 0.19
C THR A 9 3.85 0.04 -0.33
N VAL A 10 3.39 0.66 -1.41
CA VAL A 10 2.09 0.34 -2.01
C VAL A 10 2.09 -1.07 -2.59
N LEU A 11 3.16 -1.48 -3.28
CA LEU A 11 3.30 -2.83 -3.83
C LEU A 11 3.17 -3.90 -2.74
N ILE A 12 3.93 -3.77 -1.65
CA ILE A 12 3.86 -4.71 -0.52
C ILE A 12 2.46 -4.71 0.09
N SER A 13 1.86 -3.53 0.27
CA SER A 13 0.52 -3.40 0.86
C SER A 13 -0.57 -4.07 0.00
N VAL A 14 -0.40 -4.11 -1.32
CA VAL A 14 -1.36 -4.73 -2.24
C VAL A 14 -1.15 -6.24 -2.33
N LEU A 15 0.10 -6.71 -2.31
CA LEU A 15 0.44 -8.11 -2.46
C LEU A 15 0.28 -8.91 -1.16
N VAL A 16 0.51 -8.28 -0.01
CA VAL A 16 0.51 -8.95 1.29
C VAL A 16 -0.60 -8.36 2.16
N PRO A 17 -1.66 -9.11 2.49
CA PRO A 17 -2.68 -8.68 3.43
C PRO A 17 -2.15 -8.82 4.87
N ILE A 18 -1.19 -7.97 5.24
CA ILE A 18 -0.47 -8.02 6.53
C ILE A 18 -1.43 -7.86 7.70
N THR A 19 -2.39 -6.95 7.58
CA THR A 19 -3.15 -6.49 8.74
C THR A 19 -4.17 -7.49 9.29
N PRO A 20 -4.99 -8.19 8.48
CA PRO A 20 -5.87 -9.24 8.98
C PRO A 20 -5.09 -10.35 9.71
N VAL A 21 -3.89 -10.68 9.23
CA VAL A 21 -3.02 -11.68 9.87
C VAL A 21 -2.55 -11.18 11.23
N ILE A 22 -2.05 -9.96 11.32
CA ILE A 22 -1.56 -9.39 12.58
C ILE A 22 -2.67 -9.21 13.60
N LEU A 23 -3.83 -8.67 13.22
CA LEU A 23 -4.95 -8.51 14.14
C LEU A 23 -5.47 -9.84 14.69
N LYS A 24 -5.42 -10.89 13.86
CA LYS A 24 -5.74 -12.25 14.30
C LYS A 24 -4.68 -12.79 15.26
N LEU A 25 -3.38 -12.61 14.97
CA LEU A 25 -2.29 -13.06 15.83
C LEU A 25 -2.27 -12.36 17.19
N LEU A 26 -2.62 -11.08 17.23
CA LEU A 26 -2.70 -10.30 18.48
C LEU A 26 -4.00 -10.54 19.27
N GLY A 27 -4.91 -11.39 18.78
CA GLY A 27 -6.19 -11.65 19.44
C GLY A 27 -7.16 -10.45 19.45
N LEU A 28 -6.85 -9.38 18.71
CA LEU A 28 -7.66 -8.16 18.67
C LEU A 28 -8.96 -8.35 17.86
N GLY A 29 -9.01 -9.39 17.01
CA GLY A 29 -10.20 -9.75 16.24
C GLY A 29 -10.55 -8.76 15.13
N GLY A 30 -11.78 -8.86 14.63
CA GLY A 30 -12.31 -7.96 13.60
C GLY A 30 -13.01 -6.73 14.19
N MET A 31 -13.53 -5.87 13.31
CA MET A 31 -14.21 -4.62 13.66
C MET A 31 -15.32 -4.78 14.70
N TYR A 32 -16.08 -5.88 14.63
CA TYR A 32 -17.17 -6.20 15.54
C TYR A 32 -16.77 -7.20 16.64
N GLY A 33 -15.46 -7.38 16.87
CA GLY A 33 -14.93 -8.22 17.93
C GLY A 33 -15.10 -7.59 19.32
N LYS A 34 -14.87 -8.37 20.38
CA LYS A 34 -15.03 -7.92 21.78
C LYS A 34 -14.26 -6.66 22.13
N PHE A 35 -13.06 -6.49 21.55
CA PHE A 35 -12.22 -5.30 21.77
C PHE A 35 -12.68 -4.14 20.88
N TRP A 36 -12.66 -4.31 19.56
CA TRP A 36 -12.94 -3.23 18.61
C TRP A 36 -14.40 -2.77 18.58
N GLY A 37 -15.35 -3.62 18.97
CA GLY A 37 -16.77 -3.25 19.04
C GLY A 37 -17.09 -2.19 20.10
N GLN A 38 -16.14 -1.89 20.99
CA GLN A 38 -16.26 -0.82 22.00
C GLN A 38 -15.86 0.55 21.45
N PHE A 39 -15.23 0.60 20.27
CA PHE A 39 -14.72 1.82 19.67
C PHE A 39 -15.48 2.18 18.39
N PRO A 40 -15.44 3.46 17.97
CA PRO A 40 -16.00 3.85 16.68
C PRO A 40 -15.35 3.04 15.52
N PRO A 41 -16.11 2.63 14.49
CA PRO A 41 -15.58 1.90 13.34
C PRO A 41 -14.39 2.60 12.65
N SER A 42 -14.38 3.94 12.66
CA SER A 42 -13.29 4.75 12.13
C SER A 42 -11.96 4.49 12.82
N LEU A 43 -11.96 4.23 14.14
CA LEU A 43 -10.75 3.93 14.89
C LEU A 43 -10.17 2.57 14.47
N TYR A 44 -11.02 1.56 14.30
CA TYR A 44 -10.61 0.26 13.77
C TYR A 44 -10.02 0.40 12.37
N ILE A 45 -10.73 1.07 11.46
CA ILE A 45 -10.29 1.23 10.07
C ILE A 45 -8.99 2.04 9.99
N ALA A 46 -8.88 3.13 10.76
CA ALA A 46 -7.66 3.93 10.82
C ALA A 46 -6.47 3.13 11.35
N SER A 47 -6.66 2.38 12.44
CA SER A 47 -5.63 1.52 13.01
C SER A 47 -5.18 0.47 12.00
N VAL A 48 -6.13 -0.19 11.33
CA VAL A 48 -5.85 -1.15 10.27
C VAL A 48 -4.97 -0.53 9.19
N GLN A 49 -5.34 0.65 8.68
CA GLN A 49 -4.57 1.32 7.63
C GLN A 49 -3.16 1.73 8.11
N ILE A 50 -3.04 2.26 9.32
CA ILE A 50 -1.76 2.67 9.91
C ILE A 50 -0.83 1.45 10.05
N PHE A 51 -1.30 0.35 10.61
CA PHE A 51 -0.49 -0.87 10.72
C PHE A 51 -0.15 -1.43 9.34
N HIS A 52 -1.10 -1.46 8.42
CA HIS A 52 -0.90 -1.98 7.07
C HIS A 52 0.21 -1.25 6.32
N PHE A 53 0.09 0.09 6.24
CA PHE A 53 1.05 0.92 5.52
C PHE A 53 2.34 1.12 6.31
N GLY A 54 2.28 1.21 7.64
CA GLY A 54 3.45 1.33 8.50
C GLY A 54 4.38 0.13 8.35
N ILE A 55 3.84 -1.10 8.41
CA ILE A 55 4.65 -2.31 8.25
C ILE A 55 5.14 -2.44 6.80
N SER A 56 4.29 -2.16 5.82
CA SER A 56 4.69 -2.15 4.42
C SER A 56 5.83 -1.16 4.15
N LEU A 57 5.81 0.00 4.81
CA LEU A 57 6.87 1.02 4.72
C LEU A 57 8.17 0.52 5.36
N LEU A 58 8.10 -0.08 6.55
CA LEU A 58 9.27 -0.66 7.21
C LEU A 58 9.93 -1.74 6.34
N LEU A 59 9.12 -2.63 5.74
CA LEU A 59 9.60 -3.63 4.80
C LEU A 59 10.20 -3.02 3.52
N ALA A 60 9.57 -1.98 2.96
CA ALA A 60 10.11 -1.25 1.81
C ALA A 60 11.48 -0.64 2.12
N LEU A 61 11.63 0.00 3.29
CA LEU A 61 12.90 0.57 3.74
C LEU A 61 13.97 -0.52 3.96
N LEU A 62 13.58 -1.65 4.55
CA LEU A 62 14.46 -2.81 4.70
C LEU A 62 14.98 -3.30 3.34
N ILE A 63 14.10 -3.47 2.36
CA ILE A 63 14.46 -3.90 1.00
C ILE A 63 15.40 -2.89 0.34
N ILE A 64 15.08 -1.60 0.40
CA ILE A 64 15.92 -0.53 -0.18
C ILE A 64 17.33 -0.56 0.40
N ASN A 65 17.43 -0.68 1.73
CA ASN A 65 18.72 -0.69 2.41
C ASN A 65 19.48 -2.00 2.14
N ARG A 66 18.81 -3.16 2.20
CA ARG A 66 19.44 -4.48 1.99
C ARG A 66 19.91 -4.69 0.55
N LEU A 67 19.16 -4.22 -0.44
CA LEU A 67 19.51 -4.35 -1.86
C LEU A 67 20.33 -3.17 -2.39
N ASN A 68 20.68 -2.23 -1.52
CA ASN A 68 21.35 -0.97 -1.83
C ASN A 68 20.73 -0.28 -3.05
N LEU A 69 19.39 -0.21 -3.10
CA LEU A 69 18.68 0.34 -4.26
C LEU A 69 18.97 1.83 -4.46
N ARG A 70 19.44 2.52 -3.41
CA ARG A 70 19.66 3.97 -3.45
C ARG A 70 20.59 4.42 -4.57
N THR A 71 21.61 3.62 -4.87
CA THR A 71 22.62 3.90 -5.90
C THR A 71 22.27 3.28 -7.26
N ARG A 72 21.23 2.44 -7.31
CA ARG A 72 20.87 1.62 -8.48
C ARG A 72 19.61 2.08 -9.18
N ILE A 73 18.79 2.90 -8.51
CA ILE A 73 17.57 3.48 -9.08
C ILE A 73 17.95 4.55 -10.11
N PRO A 74 17.36 4.53 -11.31
CA PRO A 74 17.63 5.52 -12.35
C PRO A 74 17.09 6.90 -11.97
N SER A 75 17.76 7.93 -12.47
CA SER A 75 17.28 9.31 -12.46
C SER A 75 17.26 9.80 -13.91
N PRO A 76 16.09 10.04 -14.53
CA PRO A 76 14.75 10.08 -13.92
C PRO A 76 14.17 8.70 -13.56
N ILE A 77 13.22 8.70 -12.61
CA ILE A 77 12.52 7.48 -12.17
C ILE A 77 11.54 7.04 -13.25
N ALA A 78 11.79 5.89 -13.87
CA ALA A 78 10.89 5.28 -14.85
C ALA A 78 9.51 4.99 -14.23
N GLY A 79 8.43 5.24 -14.99
CA GLY A 79 7.06 4.99 -14.54
C GLY A 79 6.54 5.90 -13.41
N LYS A 80 7.26 6.98 -13.05
CA LYS A 80 6.90 7.85 -11.90
C LYS A 80 5.42 8.29 -11.90
N GLN A 81 4.90 8.78 -13.03
CA GLN A 81 3.51 9.27 -13.11
C GLN A 81 2.51 8.13 -12.87
N LEU A 82 2.72 6.97 -13.50
CA LEU A 82 1.87 5.78 -13.33
C LEU A 82 1.89 5.27 -11.88
N ILE A 83 3.06 5.25 -11.25
CA ILE A 83 3.21 4.90 -9.83
C ILE A 83 2.39 5.84 -8.95
N TRP A 84 2.50 7.16 -9.15
CA TRP A 84 1.79 8.12 -8.31
C TRP A 84 0.28 8.08 -8.53
N ILE A 85 -0.18 8.12 -9.78
CA ILE A 85 -1.61 8.10 -10.10
C ILE A 85 -2.23 6.79 -9.64
N GLY A 86 -1.65 5.65 -10.03
CA GLY A 86 -2.13 4.33 -9.63
C GLY A 86 -2.09 4.15 -8.12
N GLY A 87 -0.99 4.52 -7.46
CA GLY A 87 -0.85 4.39 -6.01
C GLY A 87 -1.84 5.24 -5.23
N LEU A 88 -2.05 6.51 -5.63
CA LEU A 88 -3.03 7.38 -4.99
C LEU A 88 -4.45 6.84 -5.17
N LEU A 89 -4.81 6.39 -6.37
CA LEU A 89 -6.13 5.79 -6.61
C LEU A 89 -6.36 4.49 -5.80
N LEU A 90 -5.32 3.71 -5.54
CA LEU A 90 -5.41 2.51 -4.70
C LEU A 90 -5.59 2.84 -3.21
N ILE A 91 -4.91 3.88 -2.74
CA ILE A 91 -4.87 4.24 -1.32
C ILE A 91 -6.10 5.06 -0.92
N THR A 92 -6.53 5.99 -1.78
CA THR A 92 -7.56 7.00 -1.47
C THR A 92 -8.88 6.41 -0.95
N PRO A 93 -9.46 5.33 -1.54
CA PRO A 93 -10.69 4.75 -1.00
C PRO A 93 -10.56 4.29 0.44
N GLY A 94 -9.40 3.74 0.82
CA GLY A 94 -9.11 3.31 2.18
C GLY A 94 -9.11 4.45 3.19
N PHE A 95 -8.57 5.62 2.81
CA PHE A 95 -8.57 6.83 3.62
C PHE A 95 -9.95 7.47 3.70
N LEU A 96 -10.65 7.60 2.56
CA LEU A 96 -12.03 8.11 2.53
C LEU A 96 -12.97 7.25 3.39
N ARG A 97 -12.72 5.94 3.45
CA ARG A 97 -13.49 5.02 4.27
C ARG A 97 -13.41 5.33 5.77
N ILE A 98 -12.30 5.87 6.26
CA ILE A 98 -12.16 6.29 7.66
C ILE A 98 -13.24 7.33 7.99
N PHE A 99 -13.42 8.31 7.12
CA PHE A 99 -14.41 9.38 7.29
C PHE A 99 -15.85 8.88 7.07
N THR A 100 -16.10 8.13 6.00
CA THR A 100 -17.46 7.66 5.68
C THR A 100 -17.96 6.59 6.66
N SER A 101 -17.07 5.94 7.40
CA SER A 101 -17.45 5.00 8.48
C SER A 101 -17.99 5.68 9.74
N MET A 102 -17.86 7.01 9.85
CA MET A 102 -18.45 7.78 10.96
C MET A 102 -19.92 8.15 10.71
N ILE A 103 -20.42 7.94 9.49
CA ILE A 103 -21.81 8.23 9.12
C ILE A 103 -22.70 7.07 9.60
N GLU A 104 -23.76 7.42 10.34
CA GLU A 104 -24.70 6.45 10.91
C GLU A 104 -25.31 5.51 9.84
N GLY A 105 -25.57 4.28 10.25
CA GLY A 105 -26.13 3.23 9.38
C GLY A 105 -25.12 2.57 8.42
N GLY A 106 -23.87 3.04 8.34
CA GLY A 106 -22.79 2.38 7.58
C GLY A 106 -22.94 2.38 6.05
N GLY A 107 -24.08 2.84 5.53
CA GLY A 107 -24.40 2.88 4.10
C GLY A 107 -23.42 3.74 3.29
N ALA A 108 -22.92 4.83 3.86
CA ALA A 108 -21.95 5.70 3.19
C ALA A 108 -20.61 4.99 2.94
N SER A 109 -20.10 4.23 3.92
CA SER A 109 -18.89 3.41 3.74
C SER A 109 -19.12 2.31 2.70
N PHE A 110 -20.31 1.72 2.63
CA PHE A 110 -20.64 0.71 1.62
C PHE A 110 -20.70 1.32 0.21
N ALA A 111 -21.43 2.43 0.05
CA ALA A 111 -21.57 3.14 -1.22
C ALA A 111 -20.21 3.59 -1.78
N LEU A 112 -19.36 4.15 -0.92
CA LEU A 112 -17.99 4.52 -1.28
C LEU A 112 -17.22 3.33 -1.86
N MET A 113 -17.27 2.16 -1.19
CA MET A 113 -16.52 1.00 -1.63
C MET A 113 -17.07 0.41 -2.94
N SER A 114 -18.38 0.45 -3.14
CA SER A 114 -19.02 0.02 -4.38
C SER A 114 -18.62 0.89 -5.57
N VAL A 115 -18.55 2.22 -5.39
CA VAL A 115 -18.10 3.16 -6.43
C VAL A 115 -16.57 3.09 -6.63
N ALA A 116 -15.81 2.88 -5.56
CA ALA A 116 -14.36 2.77 -5.64
C ALA A 116 -13.88 1.47 -6.31
N ALA A 117 -14.67 0.39 -6.25
CA ALA A 117 -14.29 -0.90 -6.81
C ALA A 117 -13.83 -0.85 -8.28
N PRO A 118 -14.59 -0.26 -9.24
CA PRO A 118 -14.13 -0.13 -10.63
C PRO A 118 -12.87 0.74 -10.76
N ILE A 119 -12.75 1.82 -9.98
CA ILE A 119 -11.56 2.70 -9.98
C ILE A 119 -10.33 1.91 -9.54
N VAL A 120 -10.44 1.15 -8.44
CA VAL A 120 -9.36 0.29 -7.92
C VAL A 120 -8.97 -0.79 -8.93
N ARG A 121 -9.93 -1.35 -9.68
CA ARG A 121 -9.65 -2.33 -10.74
C ARG A 121 -8.76 -1.75 -11.85
N ILE A 122 -8.94 -0.49 -12.21
CA ILE A 122 -8.12 0.20 -13.22
C ILE A 122 -6.78 0.68 -12.62
N ALA A 123 -6.82 1.16 -11.37
CA ALA A 123 -5.64 1.67 -10.67
C ALA A 123 -4.57 0.59 -10.46
N LYS A 124 -4.97 -0.66 -10.22
CA LYS A 124 -4.05 -1.80 -10.05
C LYS A 124 -3.12 -1.96 -11.26
N PRO A 125 -3.62 -2.25 -12.49
CA PRO A 125 -2.77 -2.34 -13.68
C PRO A 125 -1.88 -1.11 -13.90
N LEU A 126 -2.42 0.10 -13.79
CA LEU A 126 -1.63 1.33 -13.95
C LEU A 126 -0.44 1.38 -12.99
N PHE A 127 -0.70 1.08 -11.72
CA PHE A 127 0.33 1.02 -10.70
C PHE A 127 1.38 -0.07 -11.00
N PHE A 128 0.94 -1.29 -11.32
CA PHE A 128 1.83 -2.41 -11.63
C PHE A 128 2.70 -2.14 -12.86
N ILE A 129 2.17 -1.52 -13.92
CA ILE A 129 2.94 -1.12 -15.10
C ILE A 129 4.01 -0.09 -14.71
N GLY A 130 3.66 0.90 -13.91
CA GLY A 130 4.62 1.89 -13.41
C GLY A 130 5.74 1.26 -12.58
N VAL A 131 5.40 0.33 -11.68
CA VAL A 131 6.36 -0.44 -10.89
C VAL A 131 7.24 -1.32 -11.77
N PHE A 132 6.66 -1.96 -12.78
CA PHE A 132 7.39 -2.81 -13.72
C PHE A 132 8.48 -2.03 -14.46
N PHE A 133 8.14 -0.85 -15.00
CA PHE A 133 9.14 0.04 -15.61
C PHE A 133 10.22 0.47 -14.63
N LEU A 134 9.87 0.76 -13.38
CA LEU A 134 10.85 1.06 -12.34
C LEU A 134 11.80 -0.13 -12.12
N LEU A 135 11.27 -1.35 -11.96
CA LEU A 135 12.07 -2.55 -11.69
C LEU A 135 13.01 -2.89 -12.85
N LEU A 136 12.55 -2.80 -14.10
CA LEU A 136 13.39 -3.00 -15.28
C LEU A 136 14.54 -2.00 -15.38
N ALA A 137 14.31 -0.77 -14.93
CA ALA A 137 15.30 0.28 -15.01
C ALA A 137 16.29 0.29 -13.82
N ILE A 138 16.14 -0.60 -12.83
CA ILE A 138 17.09 -0.75 -11.72
C ILE A 138 18.37 -1.43 -12.25
N LYS A 139 19.52 -0.77 -12.09
CA LYS A 139 20.81 -1.35 -12.45
C LYS A 139 21.08 -2.65 -11.67
N PRO A 140 21.75 -3.66 -12.24
CA PRO A 140 22.13 -4.87 -11.52
C PRO A 140 23.02 -4.55 -10.31
N SER A 141 23.06 -5.46 -9.34
CA SER A 141 24.00 -5.36 -8.23
C SER A 141 25.40 -5.73 -8.72
N LYS A 142 26.45 -5.10 -8.20
CA LYS A 142 27.85 -5.45 -8.48
C LYS A 142 28.18 -6.93 -8.22
N LYS A 143 27.38 -7.62 -7.39
CA LYS A 143 27.52 -9.06 -7.11
C LYS A 143 27.11 -9.95 -8.31
N TYR A 144 26.37 -9.39 -9.28
CA TYR A 144 25.77 -10.11 -10.41
C TYR A 144 25.99 -9.40 -11.75
N SER A 145 26.91 -8.42 -11.81
CA SER A 145 27.34 -7.84 -13.08
C SER A 145 28.22 -8.85 -13.81
N PHE A 146 27.86 -9.18 -15.06
CA PHE A 146 28.73 -9.96 -15.93
C PHE A 146 30.06 -9.21 -16.14
N PRO A 147 31.20 -9.91 -16.29
CA PRO A 147 32.44 -9.29 -16.72
C PRO A 147 32.21 -8.62 -18.07
N GLU A 148 32.71 -7.40 -18.22
CA GLU A 148 32.76 -6.68 -19.51
C GLU A 148 33.64 -7.41 -20.52
#